data_AF-A0A0A7CPI9-F1
#
_entry.id   AF-A0A0A7CPI9-F1
#
_cell.length_a   1.000
_cell.length_b   1.000
_cell.length_c   1.000
_cell.angle_alpha   90.00
_cell.angle_beta   90.00
_cell.angle_gamma   90.00
#
_symmetry.space_group_name_H-M   'P 1'
#
loop_
_entity.id
_entity.type
_entity.pdbx_description
1 polymer ?
#
loop_
_entity_poly.entity_id
_entity_poly.type
_entity_poly.pdbx_seq_one_letter_code
_entity_poly.pdbx_strand_id
1 'polypeptide(L)'
;MRWPFLVLVGVARACLDDYFLCANGLGVARDPARNCSWPPCPNTTTVPPQGSPCAEAPFELHCPSGDVVIRDPRANCSFPQCPEGCAVDTKRCPSGAVVRRCPARRCAFEPCPPLVRSPSNAPPTWCQVCADDSAPCPGAGRVRRNAARHCAFDPCPGDRRCGSAVKRCVSTAGDVTWLRQQPALNCSFLSCP
;
A
#
# COMPACT_ATOMS: atom_id res chain seq x y z
N MET A 1 -33.05 61.88 18.40
CA MET A 1 -33.20 60.63 19.17
C MET A 1 -32.99 59.46 18.21
N ARG A 2 -31.82 58.82 18.22
CA ARG A 2 -31.50 57.64 17.40
C ARG A 2 -31.30 56.46 18.35
N TRP A 3 -32.11 55.42 18.21
CA TRP A 3 -31.98 54.17 18.95
C TRP A 3 -30.83 53.34 18.34
N PRO A 4 -29.98 52.70 19.16
CA PRO A 4 -28.95 51.82 18.63
C PRO A 4 -29.61 50.51 18.17
N PHE A 5 -29.33 50.11 16.93
CA PHE A 5 -29.63 48.77 16.44
C PHE A 5 -28.74 47.78 17.19
N LEU A 6 -29.32 46.98 18.09
CA LEU A 6 -28.69 45.78 18.60
C LEU A 6 -28.57 44.77 17.45
N VAL A 7 -27.36 44.56 16.97
CA VAL A 7 -27.04 43.44 16.06
C VAL A 7 -27.02 42.17 16.92
N LEU A 8 -28.08 41.38 16.83
CA LEU A 8 -28.11 40.04 17.39
C LEU A 8 -27.18 39.15 16.55
N VAL A 9 -25.97 38.93 17.06
CA VAL A 9 -25.07 37.91 16.52
C VAL A 9 -25.67 36.55 16.88
N GLY A 10 -26.41 35.96 15.93
CA GLY A 10 -26.93 34.61 16.07
C GLY A 10 -25.77 33.62 16.15
N VAL A 11 -25.61 32.98 17.29
CA VAL A 11 -24.69 31.83 17.43
C VAL A 11 -25.28 30.70 16.61
N ALA A 12 -24.72 30.44 15.44
CA ALA A 12 -25.09 29.29 14.64
C ALA A 12 -24.77 28.02 15.45
N ARG A 13 -25.80 27.28 15.85
CA ARG A 13 -25.62 25.97 16.47
C ARG A 13 -25.01 25.04 15.41
N ALA A 14 -23.77 24.61 15.61
CA ALA A 14 -23.19 23.54 14.81
C ALA A 14 -23.61 22.18 15.39
N CYS A 15 -23.94 21.23 14.53
CA CYS A 15 -24.11 19.83 14.91
C CYS A 15 -22.76 19.12 14.91
N LEU A 16 -22.69 17.94 15.53
CA LEU A 16 -21.56 17.05 15.33
C LEU A 16 -21.48 16.73 13.83
N ASP A 17 -20.26 16.71 13.29
CA ASP A 17 -20.01 16.40 11.88
C ASP A 17 -20.08 14.88 11.67
N ASP A 18 -21.29 14.32 11.72
CA ASP A 18 -21.56 12.93 11.39
C ASP A 18 -22.35 12.81 10.09
N TYR A 19 -22.09 11.72 9.35
CA TYR A 19 -22.77 11.40 8.10
C TYR A 19 -23.50 10.06 8.23
N PHE A 20 -24.69 9.97 7.65
CA PHE A 20 -25.45 8.73 7.53
C PHE A 20 -25.56 8.33 6.06
N LEU A 21 -25.11 7.12 5.72
CA LEU A 21 -25.22 6.57 4.38
C LEU A 21 -26.55 5.80 4.23
N CYS A 22 -27.44 6.34 3.41
CA CYS A 22 -28.71 5.74 3.07
C CYS A 22 -28.55 4.45 2.24
N ALA A 23 -29.59 3.60 2.22
CA ALA A 23 -29.58 2.34 1.46
C ALA A 23 -29.39 2.52 -0.06
N ASN A 24 -29.73 3.69 -0.60
CA ASN A 24 -29.50 4.08 -2.00
C ASN A 24 -28.08 4.62 -2.25
N GLY A 25 -27.19 4.63 -1.24
CA GLY A 25 -25.83 5.13 -1.33
C GLY A 25 -25.67 6.65 -1.17
N LEU A 26 -26.76 7.40 -0.94
CA LEU A 26 -26.68 8.84 -0.69
C LEU A 26 -26.35 9.12 0.78
N GLY A 27 -25.51 10.12 1.03
CA GLY A 27 -25.20 10.60 2.39
C GLY A 27 -26.15 11.71 2.83
N VAL A 28 -26.58 11.69 4.08
CA VAL A 28 -27.22 12.84 4.75
C VAL A 28 -26.41 13.27 5.97
N ALA A 29 -26.45 14.55 6.32
CA ALA A 29 -25.85 15.14 7.52
C ALA A 29 -26.96 15.64 8.46
N ARG A 30 -26.65 15.86 9.74
CA ARG A 30 -27.60 16.45 10.69
C ARG A 30 -27.98 17.86 10.29
N ASP A 31 -29.25 18.22 10.50
CA ASP A 31 -29.76 19.55 10.19
C ASP A 31 -29.75 20.44 11.46
N PRO A 32 -28.92 21.51 11.50
CA PRO A 32 -28.91 22.47 12.60
C PRO A 32 -30.26 23.15 12.86
N ALA A 33 -31.07 23.35 11.81
CA ALA A 33 -32.39 23.94 11.95
C ALA A 33 -33.40 22.99 12.61
N ARG A 34 -33.10 21.68 12.64
CA ARG A 34 -33.96 20.63 13.22
C ARG A 34 -33.35 19.99 14.46
N ASN A 35 -32.69 20.79 15.30
CA ASN A 35 -32.08 20.34 16.55
C ASN A 35 -31.12 19.15 16.36
N CYS A 36 -30.33 19.18 15.28
CA CYS A 36 -29.38 18.13 14.93
C CYS A 36 -30.00 16.75 14.72
N SER A 37 -31.25 16.71 14.24
CA SER A 37 -31.88 15.47 13.77
C SER A 37 -31.46 15.15 12.34
N TRP A 38 -31.52 13.86 12.00
CA TRP A 38 -31.28 13.40 10.62
C TRP A 38 -32.50 13.72 9.75
N PRO A 39 -32.30 14.33 8.57
CA PRO A 39 -33.37 14.41 7.57
C PRO A 39 -33.67 12.99 7.02
N PRO A 40 -34.87 12.78 6.47
CA PRO A 40 -35.18 11.52 5.78
C PRO A 40 -34.25 11.33 4.58
N CYS A 41 -33.94 10.07 4.26
CA CYS A 41 -33.16 9.73 3.08
C CYS A 41 -33.89 10.14 1.79
N PRO A 42 -33.19 10.63 0.75
CA PRO A 42 -33.84 11.01 -0.50
C PRO A 42 -34.56 9.81 -1.12
N ASN A 43 -35.82 10.00 -1.53
CA ASN A 43 -36.69 8.97 -2.12
C ASN A 43 -37.05 7.80 -1.18
N THR A 44 -36.83 7.93 0.14
CA THR A 44 -37.36 6.97 1.11
C THR A 44 -37.96 7.68 2.32
N THR A 45 -39.05 7.15 2.85
CA THR A 45 -39.63 7.60 4.13
C THR A 45 -38.90 7.01 5.34
N THR A 46 -37.86 6.22 5.09
CA THR A 46 -37.02 5.61 6.12
C THR A 46 -36.18 6.72 6.76
N VAL A 47 -36.57 7.12 7.96
CA VAL A 47 -35.71 7.91 8.83
C VAL A 47 -34.55 7.01 9.26
N PRO A 48 -33.30 7.47 9.17
CA PRO A 48 -32.15 6.75 9.73
C PRO A 48 -32.48 6.30 11.16
N PRO A 49 -32.23 5.03 11.54
CA PRO A 49 -32.39 4.62 12.93
C PRO A 49 -31.59 5.59 13.81
N GLN A 50 -32.20 6.05 14.90
CA GLN A 50 -31.55 6.94 15.86
C GLN A 50 -30.39 6.18 16.51
N GLY A 51 -29.19 6.36 15.93
CA GLY A 51 -27.99 5.65 16.33
C GLY A 51 -27.48 4.77 15.20
N SER A 52 -26.21 4.96 14.83
CA SER A 52 -25.45 3.92 14.15
C SER A 52 -25.58 2.63 14.98
N PRO A 53 -25.82 1.45 14.39
CA PRO A 53 -25.80 0.19 15.14
C PRO A 53 -24.45 -0.05 15.85
N CYS A 54 -23.43 0.72 15.47
CA CYS A 54 -22.08 0.69 16.00
C CYS A 54 -21.73 2.00 16.74
N ALA A 55 -22.67 2.55 17.50
CA ALA A 55 -22.48 3.81 18.24
C ALA A 55 -21.56 3.68 19.48
N GLU A 56 -21.16 2.45 19.84
CA GLU A 56 -20.25 2.22 20.95
C GLU A 56 -18.83 2.67 20.63
N ALA A 57 -18.25 3.47 21.53
CA ALA A 57 -16.85 3.87 21.43
C ALA A 57 -15.91 2.65 21.64
N PRO A 58 -14.74 2.60 20.95
CA PRO A 58 -14.28 3.54 19.93
C PRO A 58 -15.01 3.35 18.59
N PHE A 59 -15.29 4.45 17.89
CA PHE A 59 -15.96 4.47 16.57
C PHE A 59 -14.98 4.29 15.39
N GLU A 60 -13.70 4.58 15.63
CA GLU A 60 -12.62 4.50 14.66
C GLU A 60 -11.42 3.75 15.24
N LEU A 61 -10.67 3.10 14.36
CA LEU A 61 -9.41 2.43 14.67
C LEU A 61 -8.32 3.04 13.77
N HIS A 62 -7.27 3.56 14.40
CA HIS A 62 -6.11 4.10 13.73
C HIS A 62 -5.14 2.96 13.41
N CYS A 63 -4.97 2.68 12.13
CA CYS A 63 -4.12 1.60 11.65
C CYS A 63 -2.62 1.98 11.67
N PRO A 64 -1.70 1.01 11.74
CA PRO A 64 -0.27 1.25 11.55
C PRO A 64 0.06 1.86 10.17
N SER A 65 -0.82 1.63 9.20
CA SER A 65 -0.80 2.24 7.86
C SER A 65 -1.17 3.73 7.88
N GLY A 66 -1.54 4.31 9.02
CA GLY A 66 -2.05 5.67 9.13
C GLY A 66 -3.50 5.84 8.64
N ASP A 67 -4.08 4.78 8.06
CA ASP A 67 -5.49 4.77 7.69
C ASP A 67 -6.37 4.76 8.94
N VAL A 68 -7.53 5.37 8.84
CA VAL A 68 -8.57 5.30 9.86
C VAL A 68 -9.66 4.39 9.34
N VAL A 69 -9.89 3.26 10.01
CA VAL A 69 -10.98 2.35 9.68
C VAL A 69 -12.11 2.52 10.68
N ILE A 70 -13.34 2.57 10.18
CA ILE A 70 -14.55 2.64 10.99
C ILE A 70 -15.19 1.25 11.12
N ARG A 71 -16.01 1.06 12.14
CA ARG A 71 -16.76 -0.20 12.33
C ARG A 71 -17.66 -0.46 11.14
N ASP A 72 -17.69 -1.71 10.66
CA ASP A 72 -18.59 -2.15 9.59
C ASP A 72 -19.91 -2.66 10.20
N PRO A 73 -21.05 -1.98 9.95
CA PRO A 73 -22.38 -2.44 10.41
C PRO A 73 -22.76 -3.82 9.91
N ARG A 74 -22.22 -4.26 8.75
CA ARG A 74 -22.49 -5.58 8.17
C ARG A 74 -21.66 -6.69 8.81
N ALA A 75 -20.56 -6.33 9.47
CA ALA A 75 -19.66 -7.26 10.15
C ALA A 75 -19.83 -7.20 11.67
N ASN A 76 -21.08 -7.08 12.15
CA ASN A 76 -21.40 -6.99 13.58
C ASN A 76 -20.60 -5.89 14.30
N CYS A 77 -20.46 -4.73 13.67
CA CYS A 77 -19.73 -3.58 14.20
C CYS A 77 -18.25 -3.86 14.53
N SER A 78 -17.64 -4.85 13.87
CA SER A 78 -16.20 -5.08 13.95
C SER A 78 -15.44 -4.10 13.04
N PHE A 79 -14.18 -3.83 13.38
CA PHE A 79 -13.29 -3.11 12.48
C PHE A 79 -12.84 -4.05 11.35
N PRO A 80 -12.83 -3.59 10.09
CA PRO A 80 -12.18 -4.35 9.03
C PRO A 80 -10.69 -4.46 9.33
N GLN A 81 -10.02 -5.43 8.67
CA GLN A 81 -8.56 -5.52 8.78
C GLN A 81 -7.92 -4.24 8.27
N CYS A 82 -6.93 -3.75 9.01
CA CYS A 82 -6.12 -2.63 8.56
C CYS A 82 -5.45 -2.96 7.22
N PRO A 83 -5.39 -2.01 6.27
CA PRO A 83 -4.67 -2.19 5.02
C PRO A 83 -3.23 -2.65 5.29
N GLU A 84 -2.74 -3.58 4.48
CA GLU A 84 -1.34 -4.00 4.56
C GLU A 84 -0.43 -2.84 4.17
N GLY A 85 0.35 -2.33 5.13
CA GLY A 85 1.26 -1.22 4.89
C GLY A 85 1.60 -0.43 6.14
N CYS A 86 2.44 0.58 5.96
CA CYS A 86 2.78 1.55 6.99
C CYS A 86 2.31 2.93 6.57
N ALA A 87 2.10 3.80 7.55
CA ALA A 87 1.79 5.20 7.30
C ALA A 87 2.76 5.78 6.28
N VAL A 88 2.20 6.54 5.34
CA VAL A 88 2.96 7.23 4.28
C VAL A 88 3.65 8.49 4.83
N ASP A 89 3.81 8.56 6.15
CA ASP A 89 4.50 9.65 6.82
C ASP A 89 6.01 9.59 6.55
N THR A 90 6.60 10.78 6.56
CA THR A 90 8.01 10.97 6.28
C THR A 90 8.68 11.68 7.43
N LYS A 91 9.93 11.35 7.70
CA LYS A 91 10.77 12.02 8.69
C LYS A 91 11.97 12.63 7.98
N ARG A 92 12.20 13.92 8.20
CA ARG A 92 13.39 14.60 7.71
C ARG A 92 14.55 14.36 8.69
N CYS A 93 15.67 13.89 8.17
CA CYS A 93 16.89 13.62 8.89
C CYS A 93 17.77 14.87 9.02
N PRO A 94 18.73 14.91 9.97
CA PRO A 94 19.70 16.01 10.08
C PRO A 94 20.55 16.21 8.81
N SER A 95 20.75 15.15 8.01
CA SER A 95 21.39 15.21 6.70
C SER A 95 20.58 15.93 5.63
N GLY A 96 19.32 16.26 5.91
CA GLY A 96 18.35 16.74 4.94
C GLY A 96 17.62 15.63 4.19
N ALA A 97 18.08 14.38 4.28
CA ALA A 97 17.41 13.22 3.70
C ALA A 97 16.01 13.02 4.29
N VAL A 98 15.11 12.40 3.52
CA VAL A 98 13.75 12.07 3.95
C VAL A 98 13.63 10.56 4.04
N VAL A 99 13.29 10.03 5.21
CA VAL A 99 13.07 8.60 5.45
C VAL A 99 11.59 8.30 5.65
N ARG A 100 11.17 7.07 5.35
CA ARG A 100 9.80 6.59 5.46
C ARG A 100 9.69 5.45 6.46
N ARG A 101 8.46 5.10 6.84
CA ARG A 101 8.19 3.87 7.61
C ARG A 101 8.41 2.63 6.76
N CYS A 102 8.81 1.56 7.43
CA CYS A 102 9.21 0.33 6.81
C CYS A 102 8.37 -0.85 7.29
N PRO A 103 7.62 -1.53 6.40
CA PRO A 103 6.84 -2.72 6.76
C PRO A 103 7.71 -3.83 7.37
N ALA A 104 8.90 -4.06 6.80
CA ALA A 104 9.86 -5.04 7.30
C ALA A 104 10.41 -4.71 8.71
N ARG A 105 10.26 -3.47 9.18
CA ARG A 105 10.68 -3.03 10.52
C ARG A 105 9.49 -2.61 11.39
N ARG A 106 8.34 -3.30 11.26
CA ARG A 106 7.12 -3.03 12.05
C ARG A 106 6.70 -1.57 11.98
N CYS A 107 6.77 -0.98 10.79
CA CYS A 107 6.46 0.43 10.53
C CYS A 107 7.30 1.44 11.33
N ALA A 108 8.50 1.07 11.76
CA ALA A 108 9.50 2.04 12.21
C ALA A 108 10.06 2.82 11.01
N PHE A 109 10.44 4.08 11.24
CA PHE A 109 11.21 4.85 10.25
C PHE A 109 12.55 4.17 9.94
N GLU A 110 12.98 4.25 8.68
CA GLU A 110 14.36 3.90 8.32
C GLU A 110 15.36 4.74 9.12
N PRO A 111 16.55 4.19 9.45
CA PRO A 111 17.59 4.97 10.09
C PRO A 111 18.01 6.10 9.15
N CYS A 112 18.28 7.27 9.72
CA CYS A 112 18.79 8.37 8.94
C CYS A 112 20.14 8.01 8.31
N PRO A 113 20.36 8.31 7.02
CA PRO A 113 21.66 8.10 6.41
C PRO A 113 22.70 8.98 7.14
N PRO A 114 23.94 8.50 7.28
CA PRO A 114 24.99 9.26 7.94
C PRO A 114 25.27 10.55 7.13
N LEU A 115 25.80 11.59 7.79
CA LEU A 115 26.07 12.91 7.20
C LEU A 115 27.17 12.91 6.10
N VAL A 116 27.59 11.75 5.62
CA VAL A 116 28.76 11.62 4.75
C VAL A 116 28.40 12.11 3.34
N ARG A 117 29.14 13.12 2.87
CA ARG A 117 29.02 13.74 1.53
C ARG A 117 29.43 12.82 0.35
N SER A 118 29.58 11.52 0.57
CA SER A 118 30.09 10.62 -0.47
C SER A 118 28.94 9.92 -1.21
N PRO A 119 28.78 10.14 -2.52
CA PRO A 119 27.67 9.59 -3.30
C PRO A 119 27.73 8.05 -3.52
N SER A 120 28.73 7.35 -2.99
CA SER A 120 28.98 5.94 -3.32
C SER A 120 28.62 4.91 -2.24
N ASN A 121 28.36 5.33 -1.00
CA ASN A 121 28.18 4.40 0.14
C ASN A 121 26.85 4.65 0.87
N ALA A 122 25.75 4.73 0.13
CA ALA A 122 24.44 4.69 0.76
C ALA A 122 24.27 3.30 1.42
N PRO A 123 23.95 3.24 2.72
CA PRO A 123 23.68 1.95 3.37
C PRO A 123 22.54 1.24 2.63
N PRO A 124 22.53 -0.10 2.58
CA PRO A 124 21.43 -0.85 1.99
C PRO A 124 20.13 -0.46 2.70
N THR A 125 19.30 0.31 2.00
CA THR A 125 17.95 0.65 2.41
C THR A 125 17.10 -0.61 2.33
N TRP A 126 16.97 -1.31 3.44
CA TRP A 126 16.15 -2.53 3.55
C TRP A 126 14.65 -2.27 3.30
N CYS A 127 14.24 -1.02 3.18
CA CYS A 127 12.87 -0.62 2.89
C CYS A 127 12.79 0.19 1.60
N GLN A 128 13.68 -0.11 0.66
CA GLN A 128 13.59 0.41 -0.69
C GLN A 128 12.38 -0.24 -1.38
N VAL A 129 11.22 0.40 -1.21
CA VAL A 129 10.06 0.14 -2.06
C VAL A 129 10.49 0.63 -3.44
N CYS A 130 10.79 -0.33 -4.31
CA CYS A 130 11.11 -0.02 -5.68
C CYS A 130 9.89 0.60 -6.36
N ALA A 131 10.13 1.45 -7.35
CA ALA A 131 9.05 1.82 -8.25
C ALA A 131 8.36 0.55 -8.75
N ASP A 132 7.02 0.55 -8.79
CA ASP A 132 6.27 -0.59 -9.30
C ASP A 132 6.21 -0.58 -10.82
N ASP A 133 7.36 -0.44 -11.45
CA ASP A 133 7.56 -0.53 -12.88
C ASP A 133 8.08 -1.92 -13.26
N SER A 134 7.79 -2.31 -14.50
CA SER A 134 8.21 -3.58 -15.06
C SER A 134 8.81 -3.40 -16.45
N ALA A 135 9.97 -3.98 -16.66
CA ALA A 135 10.70 -3.94 -17.92
C ALA A 135 10.40 -5.19 -18.76
N PRO A 136 10.20 -5.06 -20.08
CA PRO A 136 10.03 -6.21 -20.98
C PRO A 136 11.34 -6.98 -21.18
N CYS A 137 11.22 -8.29 -21.43
CA CYS A 137 12.34 -9.17 -21.73
C CYS A 137 12.40 -9.62 -23.20
N PRO A 138 13.59 -9.85 -23.78
CA PRO A 138 13.73 -10.51 -25.08
C PRO A 138 13.32 -11.99 -24.97
N GLY A 139 12.36 -12.43 -25.78
CA GLY A 139 11.85 -13.81 -25.73
C GLY A 139 10.51 -13.99 -24.99
N ALA A 140 9.87 -12.89 -24.59
CA ALA A 140 8.63 -12.78 -23.81
C ALA A 140 8.82 -12.80 -22.28
N GLY A 141 7.94 -12.07 -21.58
CA GLY A 141 7.98 -11.87 -20.13
C GLY A 141 8.28 -10.44 -19.70
N ARG A 142 8.09 -10.15 -18.40
CA ARG A 142 8.44 -8.88 -17.77
C ARG A 142 9.16 -9.15 -16.46
N VAL A 143 10.13 -8.31 -16.12
CA VAL A 143 10.83 -8.33 -14.83
C VAL A 143 10.44 -7.08 -14.04
N ARG A 144 10.33 -7.22 -12.72
CA ARG A 144 10.12 -6.09 -11.80
C ARG A 144 11.46 -5.72 -11.16
N ARG A 145 11.49 -4.55 -10.53
CA ARG A 145 12.61 -4.16 -9.67
C ARG A 145 12.66 -5.06 -8.44
N ASN A 146 13.87 -5.39 -8.03
CA ASN A 146 14.13 -6.25 -6.89
C ASN A 146 14.77 -5.46 -5.76
N ALA A 147 14.12 -5.39 -4.61
CA ALA A 147 14.62 -4.69 -3.43
C ALA A 147 15.96 -5.29 -2.94
N ALA A 148 16.17 -6.59 -3.08
CA ALA A 148 17.44 -7.25 -2.75
C ALA A 148 18.58 -6.88 -3.72
N ARG A 149 18.26 -6.25 -4.86
CA ARG A 149 19.22 -5.78 -5.87
C ARG A 149 19.23 -4.26 -5.99
N HIS A 150 18.97 -3.53 -4.89
CA HIS A 150 18.93 -2.06 -4.87
C HIS A 150 17.98 -1.49 -5.93
N CYS A 151 16.83 -2.14 -6.13
CA CYS A 151 15.84 -1.77 -7.14
C CYS A 151 16.32 -1.80 -8.59
N ALA A 152 17.39 -2.54 -8.88
CA ALA A 152 17.65 -3.01 -10.23
C ALA A 152 16.57 -4.02 -10.65
N PHE A 153 16.29 -4.11 -11.96
CA PHE A 153 15.42 -5.15 -12.49
C PHE A 153 16.02 -6.54 -12.26
N ASP A 154 15.18 -7.53 -12.00
CA ASP A 154 15.60 -8.93 -12.07
C ASP A 154 16.12 -9.28 -13.48
N PRO A 155 17.06 -10.23 -13.61
CA PRO A 155 17.52 -10.65 -14.93
C PRO A 155 16.38 -11.35 -15.67
N CYS A 156 16.30 -11.14 -16.98
CA CYS A 156 15.28 -11.77 -17.80
C CYS A 156 15.38 -13.31 -17.74
N PRO A 157 14.25 -14.03 -17.65
CA PRO A 157 14.25 -15.47 -17.78
C PRO A 157 14.80 -15.86 -19.16
N GLY A 158 15.88 -16.64 -19.18
CA GLY A 158 16.60 -16.99 -20.42
C GLY A 158 17.92 -16.26 -20.64
N ASP A 159 18.16 -15.13 -19.96
CA ASP A 159 19.44 -14.40 -20.02
C ASP A 159 20.49 -14.99 -19.04
N ARG A 160 20.15 -16.11 -18.40
CA ARG A 160 21.11 -16.96 -17.70
C ARG A 160 22.03 -17.58 -18.75
N ARG A 161 23.16 -16.92 -19.02
CA ARG A 161 24.29 -17.56 -19.67
C ARG A 161 24.74 -18.70 -18.75
N CYS A 162 24.46 -19.92 -19.16
CA CYS A 162 25.04 -21.07 -18.50
C CYS A 162 26.56 -21.04 -18.69
N GLY A 163 27.28 -21.69 -17.77
CA GLY A 163 28.73 -21.77 -17.88
C GLY A 163 29.13 -22.42 -19.21
N SER A 164 30.36 -22.19 -19.65
CA SER A 164 30.92 -22.82 -20.85
C SER A 164 31.21 -24.32 -20.68
N ALA A 165 30.68 -24.95 -19.63
CA ALA A 165 30.86 -26.35 -19.34
C ALA A 165 30.18 -27.22 -20.41
N VAL A 166 30.90 -28.24 -20.85
CA VAL A 166 30.42 -29.25 -21.81
C VAL A 166 30.45 -30.63 -21.16
N LYS A 167 29.44 -31.46 -21.43
CA LYS A 167 29.35 -32.85 -20.98
C LYS A 167 29.56 -33.77 -22.18
N ARG A 168 30.53 -34.68 -22.09
CA ARG A 168 30.73 -35.74 -23.07
C ARG A 168 29.69 -36.84 -22.84
N CYS A 169 29.02 -37.26 -23.90
CA CYS A 169 28.11 -38.39 -23.93
C CYS A 169 28.61 -39.39 -24.98
N VAL A 170 28.47 -40.69 -24.69
CA VAL A 170 28.80 -41.78 -25.61
C VAL A 170 27.55 -42.63 -25.78
N SER A 171 27.07 -42.78 -27.01
CA SER A 171 25.89 -43.60 -27.30
C SER A 171 26.22 -45.10 -27.19
N THR A 172 25.19 -45.95 -27.19
CA THR A 172 25.35 -47.41 -27.27
C THR A 172 26.02 -47.88 -28.56
N ALA A 173 25.96 -47.08 -29.63
CA ALA A 173 26.65 -47.33 -30.90
C ALA A 173 28.13 -46.86 -30.87
N GLY A 174 28.59 -46.21 -29.79
CA GLY A 174 29.95 -45.69 -29.65
C GLY A 174 30.13 -44.25 -30.13
N ASP A 175 29.07 -43.57 -30.59
CA ASP A 175 29.15 -42.20 -31.06
C ASP A 175 29.33 -41.21 -29.91
N VAL A 176 30.24 -40.24 -30.08
CA VAL A 176 30.52 -39.23 -29.06
C VAL A 176 29.77 -37.94 -29.38
N THR A 177 28.96 -37.46 -28.44
CA THR A 177 28.29 -36.16 -28.50
C THR A 177 28.69 -35.27 -27.33
N TRP A 178 28.69 -33.94 -27.53
CA TRP A 178 29.01 -32.97 -26.50
C TRP A 178 27.80 -32.09 -26.23
N LEU A 179 27.27 -32.18 -25.01
CA LEU A 179 26.12 -31.39 -24.59
C LEU A 179 26.59 -30.12 -23.87
N ARG A 180 25.97 -28.98 -24.20
CA ARG A 180 26.13 -27.73 -23.44
C ARG A 180 25.01 -27.63 -22.40
N GLN A 181 25.28 -26.90 -21.33
CA GLN A 181 24.24 -26.53 -20.36
C GLN A 181 23.14 -25.71 -21.05
N GLN A 182 21.88 -25.98 -20.70
CA GLN A 182 20.73 -25.29 -21.29
C GLN A 182 20.06 -24.37 -20.27
N PRO A 183 19.82 -23.08 -20.59
CA PRO A 183 19.10 -22.17 -19.70
C PRO A 183 17.69 -22.68 -19.33
N ALA A 184 17.03 -23.34 -20.29
CA ALA A 184 15.72 -23.97 -20.09
C ALA A 184 15.72 -25.09 -19.03
N LEU A 185 16.88 -25.70 -18.74
CA LEU A 185 17.05 -26.75 -17.74
C LEU A 185 17.76 -26.23 -16.48
N ASN A 186 17.59 -24.95 -16.15
CA ASN A 186 18.30 -24.30 -15.04
C ASN A 186 19.83 -24.50 -15.12
N CYS A 187 20.38 -24.38 -16.34
CA CYS A 187 21.79 -24.66 -16.63
C CYS A 187 22.27 -26.08 -16.32
N SER A 188 21.36 -27.05 -16.39
CA SER A 188 21.70 -28.48 -16.38
C SER A 188 21.96 -28.98 -17.80
N PHE A 189 22.55 -30.18 -17.91
CA PHE A 189 22.71 -30.89 -19.17
C PHE A 189 21.45 -31.72 -19.47
N LEU A 190 21.11 -31.87 -20.76
CA LEU A 190 20.18 -32.93 -21.19
C LEU A 190 20.73 -34.32 -20.83
N SER A 191 19.84 -35.29 -20.77
CA SER A 191 20.21 -36.71 -20.68
C SER A 191 21.00 -37.12 -21.92
N CYS A 192 22.02 -37.95 -21.75
CA CYS A 192 22.76 -38.51 -22.89
C CYS A 192 21.83 -39.44 -23.69
N PRO A 193 21.89 -39.42 -25.02
CA PRO A 193 21.18 -40.36 -25.88
C PRO A 193 21.74 -41.78 -25.80
#